data_AF-A0A1H8R3B8-F1
#
_entry.id   AF-A0A1H8R3B8-F1
#
_cell.length_a   1.000
_cell.length_b   1.000
_cell.length_c   1.000
_cell.angle_alpha   90.00
_cell.angle_beta   90.00
_cell.angle_gamma   90.00
#
_symmetry.space_group_name_H-M   'P 1'
#
loop_
_entity.id
_entity.type
_entity.pdbx_description
1 polymer ?
#
loop_
_entity_poly.entity_id
_entity_poly.type
_entity_poly.pdbx_seq_one_letter_code
_entity_poly.pdbx_strand_id
1 'polypeptide(L)'
;MSTRALPLYVTGFALLVAGCSGGGIPSAAPTSSAATPPAATTSAALPSTSTQATSSTKKPAAGAVERYETFLHAVGNQDVTTACEIAGPAAKKAEDEGIGPCETTFPMTFAMISPAQRKALQSATVDRARITETSTKVDIPAKAVKAAVKFTDSDLGDAVLELRNGTWYVTD
;
A
#
# COMPACT_ATOMS: atom_id res chain seq x y z
N MET A 1 -17.56 -13.61 42.45
CA MET A 1 -19.01 -13.85 42.30
C MET A 1 -19.69 -12.49 42.22
N SER A 2 -20.12 -12.07 41.03
CA SER A 2 -20.97 -10.89 40.90
C SER A 2 -21.82 -11.06 39.65
N THR A 3 -23.09 -11.32 39.91
CA THR A 3 -24.14 -11.67 38.95
C THR A 3 -24.93 -10.40 38.63
N ARG A 4 -24.98 -9.98 37.36
CA ARG A 4 -26.02 -9.08 36.80
C ARG A 4 -26.16 -9.39 35.30
N ALA A 5 -27.12 -10.23 34.91
CA ALA A 5 -28.52 -9.90 34.60
C ALA A 5 -28.69 -9.22 33.22
N LEU A 6 -29.24 -10.00 32.27
CA LEU A 6 -29.68 -9.63 30.92
C LEU A 6 -30.86 -8.64 30.95
N PRO A 7 -31.08 -7.94 29.82
CA PRO A 7 -32.40 -8.06 29.20
C PRO A 7 -32.35 -8.29 27.68
N LEU A 8 -33.29 -9.12 27.23
CA LEU A 8 -33.71 -9.37 25.85
C LEU A 8 -34.53 -8.19 25.31
N TYR A 9 -34.27 -7.76 24.06
CA TYR A 9 -35.23 -7.05 23.19
C TYR A 9 -34.93 -7.47 21.73
N VAL A 10 -35.80 -8.25 21.07
CA VAL A 10 -36.95 -7.83 20.21
C VAL A 10 -36.52 -7.49 18.77
N THR A 11 -36.82 -8.45 17.88
CA THR A 11 -37.53 -8.34 16.58
C THR A 11 -37.20 -7.24 15.56
N GLY A 12 -36.97 -7.66 14.30
CA GLY A 12 -37.22 -6.85 13.08
C GLY A 12 -36.22 -7.15 11.95
N PHE A 13 -36.49 -8.06 11.01
CA PHE A 13 -37.16 -7.89 9.69
C PHE A 13 -36.30 -7.25 8.57
N ALA A 14 -36.41 -7.87 7.38
CA ALA A 14 -35.99 -7.42 6.03
C ALA A 14 -34.47 -7.46 5.72
N LEU A 15 -33.98 -7.90 4.55
CA LEU A 15 -34.53 -7.85 3.19
C LEU A 15 -34.03 -9.04 2.33
N LEU A 16 -34.96 -9.61 1.55
CA LEU A 16 -34.69 -10.45 0.39
C LEU A 16 -34.22 -9.57 -0.79
N VAL A 17 -33.08 -9.89 -1.40
CA VAL A 17 -32.77 -9.47 -2.78
C VAL A 17 -32.34 -10.72 -3.55
N ALA A 18 -33.32 -11.38 -4.16
CA ALA A 18 -33.11 -12.39 -5.19
C ALA A 18 -33.10 -11.67 -6.55
N GLY A 19 -31.92 -11.44 -7.11
CA GLY A 19 -31.75 -10.90 -8.46
C GLY A 19 -31.25 -11.97 -9.42
N CYS A 20 -32.17 -12.68 -10.06
CA CYS A 20 -31.91 -13.55 -11.22
C CYS A 20 -32.92 -13.21 -12.32
N SER A 21 -32.45 -12.67 -13.44
CA SER A 21 -33.06 -12.67 -14.78
C SER A 21 -32.04 -12.00 -15.71
N GLY A 22 -31.37 -12.62 -16.69
CA GLY A 22 -31.69 -13.83 -17.44
C GLY A 22 -32.28 -13.49 -18.81
N GLY A 23 -31.42 -13.46 -19.85
CA GLY A 23 -31.80 -13.81 -21.24
C GLY A 23 -31.98 -12.68 -22.26
N GLY A 24 -31.19 -12.72 -23.35
CA GLY A 24 -31.40 -11.93 -24.58
C GLY A 24 -30.28 -12.11 -25.61
N ILE A 25 -30.53 -12.95 -26.61
CA ILE A 25 -29.66 -13.60 -27.62
C ILE A 25 -29.15 -12.64 -28.73
N PRO A 26 -28.07 -12.97 -29.48
CA PRO A 26 -27.41 -12.10 -30.46
C PRO A 26 -28.05 -12.21 -31.86
N SER A 27 -27.95 -11.15 -32.66
CA SER A 27 -28.27 -11.23 -34.09
C SER A 27 -27.54 -10.16 -34.90
N ALA A 28 -26.58 -10.60 -35.71
CA ALA A 28 -26.46 -10.26 -37.14
C ALA A 28 -25.06 -10.63 -37.67
N ALA A 29 -25.01 -11.58 -38.60
CA ALA A 29 -24.02 -11.62 -39.69
C ALA A 29 -24.77 -11.20 -40.97
N PRO A 30 -24.11 -10.72 -42.06
CA PRO A 30 -23.34 -11.66 -42.89
C PRO A 30 -22.14 -11.11 -43.70
N THR A 31 -21.39 -12.08 -44.25
CA THR A 31 -20.71 -12.15 -45.57
C THR A 31 -19.36 -11.45 -45.84
N SER A 32 -18.33 -12.31 -45.79
CA SER A 32 -17.34 -12.65 -46.85
C SER A 32 -16.78 -11.59 -47.79
N SER A 33 -15.44 -11.48 -47.78
CA SER A 33 -14.65 -11.47 -49.03
C SER A 33 -13.27 -12.12 -48.77
N ALA A 34 -12.81 -12.91 -49.74
CA ALA A 34 -11.73 -13.88 -49.63
C ALA A 34 -10.41 -13.42 -50.32
N ALA A 35 -9.34 -14.19 -50.03
CA ALA A 35 -8.07 -14.39 -50.77
C ALA A 35 -6.97 -13.31 -50.62
N THR A 36 -5.66 -13.57 -50.41
CA THR A 36 -4.77 -14.77 -50.35
C THR A 36 -3.36 -14.33 -49.81
N PRO A 37 -2.41 -15.26 -49.48
CA PRO A 37 -1.18 -15.07 -48.65
C PRO A 37 0.11 -14.90 -49.51
N PRO A 38 1.37 -14.69 -48.99
CA PRO A 38 2.15 -15.69 -48.19
C PRO A 38 3.26 -15.18 -47.19
N ALA A 39 3.82 -16.17 -46.47
CA ALA A 39 5.21 -16.35 -45.97
C ALA A 39 5.73 -15.47 -44.80
N ALA A 40 5.97 -16.10 -43.64
CA ALA A 40 7.29 -16.49 -43.06
C ALA A 40 7.99 -15.31 -42.35
N THR A 41 8.58 -15.36 -41.14
CA THR A 41 9.44 -16.37 -40.51
C THR A 41 9.73 -15.92 -39.06
N THR A 42 10.07 -16.86 -38.17
CA THR A 42 11.03 -16.73 -37.04
C THR A 42 10.72 -15.88 -35.79
N SER A 43 10.51 -16.60 -34.68
CA SER A 43 11.19 -16.49 -33.36
C SER A 43 11.51 -15.11 -32.76
N ALA A 44 10.85 -14.77 -31.64
CA ALA A 44 11.44 -14.08 -30.48
C ALA A 44 10.45 -14.20 -29.30
N ALA A 45 10.70 -15.15 -28.39
CA ALA A 45 11.23 -14.88 -27.06
C ALA A 45 10.27 -14.06 -26.17
N LEU A 46 9.74 -14.73 -25.14
CA LEU A 46 9.11 -14.09 -23.99
C LEU A 46 10.01 -12.96 -23.48
N PRO A 47 9.49 -11.77 -23.14
CA PRO A 47 10.20 -10.91 -22.21
C PRO A 47 10.16 -11.60 -20.85
N SER A 48 11.29 -12.25 -20.58
CA SER A 48 11.75 -12.71 -19.29
C SER A 48 11.52 -11.66 -18.22
N THR A 49 11.08 -12.14 -17.05
CA THR A 49 11.56 -11.71 -15.73
C THR A 49 12.01 -10.25 -15.67
N SER A 50 11.11 -9.39 -15.20
CA SER A 50 11.52 -8.09 -14.65
C SER A 50 12.69 -8.35 -13.71
N THR A 51 13.85 -7.86 -14.12
CA THR A 51 15.12 -8.03 -13.47
C THR A 51 14.97 -7.38 -12.11
N GLN A 52 14.76 -8.20 -11.08
CA GLN A 52 14.83 -7.75 -9.70
C GLN A 52 16.23 -7.18 -9.54
N ALA A 53 16.28 -5.86 -9.39
CA ALA A 53 17.49 -5.07 -9.43
C ALA A 53 18.55 -5.74 -8.56
N THR A 54 19.70 -5.97 -9.18
CA THR A 54 20.96 -6.25 -8.51
C THR A 54 21.09 -5.21 -7.40
N SER A 55 20.89 -5.62 -6.15
CA SER A 55 21.07 -4.74 -4.99
C SER A 55 22.57 -4.49 -4.85
N SER A 56 23.04 -3.56 -5.68
CA SER A 56 24.28 -2.83 -5.49
C SER A 56 24.36 -2.43 -4.04
N THR A 57 25.49 -2.75 -3.40
CA THR A 57 25.85 -2.53 -2.00
C THR A 57 25.65 -1.07 -1.58
N LYS A 58 24.40 -0.64 -1.43
CA LYS A 58 24.05 0.62 -0.81
C LYS A 58 24.27 0.44 0.68
N LYS A 59 24.80 1.47 1.35
CA LYS A 59 24.83 1.50 2.82
C LYS A 59 23.43 1.12 3.35
N PRO A 60 23.32 0.30 4.41
CA PRO A 60 22.04 -0.18 4.93
C PRO A 60 20.97 0.94 5.02
N ALA A 61 21.35 2.09 5.57
CA ALA A 61 20.45 3.24 5.71
C ALA A 61 20.02 3.92 4.40
N ALA A 62 20.83 3.85 3.34
CA ALA A 62 20.43 4.39 2.05
C ALA A 62 19.24 3.62 1.47
N GLY A 63 19.14 2.32 1.73
CA GLY A 63 17.97 1.51 1.36
C GLY A 63 16.76 1.78 2.26
N ALA A 64 16.97 1.98 3.57
CA ALA A 64 15.89 2.30 4.50
C ALA A 64 15.22 3.64 4.15
N VAL A 65 16.03 4.67 3.89
CA VAL A 65 15.53 6.00 3.53
C VAL A 65 14.70 5.95 2.25
N GLU A 66 15.19 5.31 1.19
CA GLU A 66 14.43 5.19 -0.06
C GLU A 66 13.11 4.44 0.14
N ARG A 67 13.13 3.40 0.96
CA ARG A 67 11.94 2.62 1.25
C ARG A 67 10.91 3.42 2.05
N TYR A 68 11.35 4.22 3.01
CA TYR A 68 10.47 5.11 3.75
C TYR A 68 9.93 6.25 2.87
N GLU A 69 10.75 6.84 2.00
CA GLU A 69 10.27 7.83 1.01
C GLU A 69 9.21 7.22 0.08
N THR A 70 9.42 5.97 -0.37
CA THR A 70 8.41 5.23 -1.15
C THR A 70 7.10 5.08 -0.37
N PHE A 71 7.17 4.79 0.93
CA PHE A 71 6.00 4.75 1.80
C PHE A 71 5.30 6.11 1.90
N LEU A 72 6.04 7.20 2.14
CA LEU A 72 5.48 8.56 2.18
C LEU A 72 4.80 8.92 0.85
N HIS A 73 5.42 8.57 -0.28
CA HIS A 73 4.85 8.82 -1.60
C HIS A 73 3.59 7.98 -1.82
N ALA A 74 3.57 6.73 -1.38
CA ALA A 74 2.39 5.87 -1.41
C ALA A 74 1.24 6.48 -0.59
N VAL A 75 1.51 6.97 0.63
CA VAL A 75 0.53 7.69 1.45
C VAL A 75 0.01 8.94 0.72
N GLY A 76 0.90 9.72 0.11
CA GLY A 76 0.54 10.92 -0.66
C GLY A 76 -0.29 10.62 -1.91
N ASN A 77 -0.08 9.46 -2.53
CA ASN A 77 -0.83 8.97 -3.69
C ASN A 77 -2.04 8.11 -3.32
N GLN A 78 -2.25 7.87 -2.02
CA GLN A 78 -3.26 6.94 -1.50
C GLN A 78 -3.13 5.52 -2.08
N ASP A 79 -1.89 5.10 -2.37
CA ASP A 79 -1.55 3.74 -2.80
C ASP A 79 -1.50 2.81 -1.58
N VAL A 80 -2.65 2.22 -1.28
CA VAL A 80 -2.84 1.31 -0.14
C VAL A 80 -1.96 0.07 -0.29
N THR A 81 -1.81 -0.47 -1.49
CA THR A 81 -1.04 -1.70 -1.73
C THR A 81 0.43 -1.50 -1.35
N THR A 82 1.06 -0.44 -1.87
CA THR A 82 2.45 -0.14 -1.55
C THR A 82 2.63 0.26 -0.08
N ALA A 83 1.70 1.04 0.47
CA ALA A 83 1.76 1.45 1.87
C ALA A 83 1.69 0.23 2.81
N CYS A 84 0.78 -0.70 2.55
CA CYS A 84 0.63 -1.94 3.32
C CYS A 84 1.78 -2.91 3.12
N GLU A 85 2.38 -2.99 1.94
CA GLU A 85 3.57 -3.81 1.71
C GLU A 85 4.74 -3.32 2.57
N ILE A 86 4.98 -2.01 2.59
CA ILE A 86 6.11 -1.42 3.32
C ILE A 86 5.87 -1.43 4.83
N ALA A 87 4.65 -1.11 5.25
CA ALA A 87 4.25 -1.12 6.65
C ALA A 87 3.80 -2.49 7.16
N GLY A 88 3.94 -3.56 6.36
CA GLY A 88 3.38 -4.88 6.66
C GLY A 88 3.57 -5.36 8.11
N PRO A 89 4.79 -5.32 8.67
CA PRO A 89 5.01 -5.66 10.07
C PRO A 89 4.28 -4.75 11.08
N ALA A 90 4.36 -3.42 10.91
CA ALA A 90 3.66 -2.46 11.77
C ALA A 90 2.13 -2.60 11.65
N ALA A 91 1.63 -2.80 10.43
CA ALA A 91 0.21 -2.98 10.15
C ALA A 91 -0.32 -4.29 10.72
N LYS A 92 0.46 -5.39 10.64
CA LYS A 92 0.13 -6.67 11.26
C LYS A 92 0.05 -6.55 12.79
N LYS A 93 1.00 -5.83 13.40
CA LYS A 93 0.99 -5.51 14.84
C LYS A 93 -0.28 -4.73 15.22
N ALA A 94 -0.62 -3.68 14.49
CA ALA A 94 -1.82 -2.90 14.72
C ALA A 94 -3.12 -3.72 14.52
N GLU A 95 -3.14 -4.62 13.54
CA GLU A 95 -4.25 -5.57 13.35
C GLU A 95 -4.41 -6.50 14.55
N ASP A 96 -3.30 -7.06 15.07
CA ASP A 96 -3.31 -7.93 16.26
C ASP A 96 -3.76 -7.18 17.53
N GLU A 97 -3.58 -5.86 17.56
CA GLU A 97 -4.09 -4.96 18.61
C GLU A 97 -5.57 -4.56 18.42
N GLY A 98 -6.20 -5.02 17.34
CA GLY A 98 -7.63 -4.81 17.08
C GLY A 98 -7.98 -3.56 16.27
N ILE A 99 -6.99 -2.87 15.68
CA ILE A 99 -7.23 -1.74 14.78
C ILE A 99 -7.89 -2.20 13.47
N GLY A 100 -7.58 -3.43 13.04
CA GLY A 100 -8.09 -4.05 11.83
C GLY A 100 -7.08 -4.11 10.69
N PRO A 101 -7.46 -4.75 9.56
CA PRO A 101 -6.56 -4.98 8.43
C PRO A 101 -6.01 -3.69 7.82
N CYS A 102 -4.79 -3.77 7.29
CA CYS A 102 -4.13 -2.62 6.68
C CYS A 102 -4.96 -1.98 5.56
N GLU A 103 -5.52 -2.81 4.70
CA GLU A 103 -6.27 -2.43 3.50
C GLU A 103 -7.56 -1.68 3.82
N THR A 104 -8.09 -1.85 5.03
CA THR A 104 -9.26 -1.14 5.52
C THR A 104 -8.90 0.10 6.33
N THR A 105 -7.83 0.03 7.11
CA THR A 105 -7.44 1.10 8.04
C THR A 105 -6.70 2.23 7.33
N PHE A 106 -5.77 1.93 6.42
CA PHE A 106 -4.99 2.94 5.71
C PHE A 106 -5.85 3.93 4.91
N PRO A 107 -6.89 3.51 4.16
CA PRO A 107 -7.82 4.45 3.52
C PRO A 107 -8.45 5.45 4.50
N MET A 108 -8.81 5.00 5.72
CA MET A 108 -9.34 5.88 6.75
C MET A 108 -8.28 6.86 7.24
N THR A 109 -7.05 6.40 7.48
CA THR A 109 -5.91 7.26 7.84
C THR A 109 -5.62 8.30 6.77
N PHE A 110 -5.65 7.93 5.49
CA PHE A 110 -5.45 8.86 4.37
C PHE A 110 -6.51 9.96 4.34
N ALA A 111 -7.74 9.65 4.73
CA ALA A 111 -8.82 10.63 4.82
C ALA A 111 -8.64 11.62 5.97
N MET A 112 -7.90 11.25 7.02
CA MET A 112 -7.56 12.15 8.13
C MET A 112 -6.44 13.14 7.80
N ILE A 113 -5.55 12.79 6.86
CA ILE A 113 -4.50 13.69 6.38
C ILE A 113 -5.13 14.75 5.46
N SER A 114 -4.81 16.04 5.65
CA SER A 114 -5.36 17.07 4.77
C SER A 114 -4.91 16.90 3.30
N PRO A 115 -5.69 17.36 2.31
CA PRO A 115 -5.29 17.27 0.90
C PRO A 115 -3.93 17.94 0.61
N ALA A 116 -3.63 19.05 1.28
CA ALA A 116 -2.36 19.76 1.13
C ALA A 116 -1.18 18.93 1.69
N GLN A 117 -1.36 18.31 2.85
CA GLN A 117 -0.37 17.40 3.43
C GLN A 117 -0.15 16.17 2.55
N ARG A 118 -1.22 15.50 2.07
CA ARG A 118 -1.07 14.37 1.15
C ARG A 118 -0.31 14.76 -0.12
N LYS A 119 -0.65 15.91 -0.72
CA LYS A 119 0.08 16.42 -1.89
C LYS A 119 1.56 16.66 -1.58
N ALA A 120 1.88 17.20 -0.41
CA ALA A 120 3.26 17.43 0.00
C ALA A 120 4.03 16.10 0.21
N LEU A 121 3.34 15.04 0.64
CA LEU A 121 3.94 13.71 0.81
C LEU A 121 4.35 13.07 -0.53
N GLN A 122 3.71 13.41 -1.65
CA GLN A 122 4.06 12.87 -2.98
C GLN A 122 5.50 13.20 -3.42
N SER A 123 6.11 14.24 -2.84
CA SER A 123 7.49 14.64 -3.12
C SER A 123 8.33 14.74 -1.84
N ALA A 124 7.88 14.10 -0.75
CA ALA A 124 8.60 14.16 0.52
C ALA A 124 9.92 13.41 0.43
N THR A 125 10.93 13.92 1.12
CA THR A 125 12.27 13.31 1.21
C THR A 125 12.69 13.27 2.67
N VAL A 126 13.68 12.45 3.01
CA VAL A 126 14.22 12.35 4.36
C VAL A 126 15.58 13.02 4.46
N ASP A 127 15.74 13.87 5.48
CA ASP A 127 17.01 14.45 5.84
C ASP A 127 17.91 13.43 6.56
N ARG A 128 18.87 12.86 5.83
CA ARG A 128 19.81 11.86 6.38
C ARG A 128 20.68 12.39 7.52
N ALA A 129 20.84 13.71 7.66
CA ALA A 129 21.57 14.28 8.79
C ALA A 129 20.79 14.20 10.11
N ARG A 130 19.50 13.83 10.06
CA ARG A 130 18.57 13.83 11.21
C ARG A 130 18.07 12.43 11.59
N ILE A 131 18.56 11.39 10.91
CA ILE A 131 18.19 10.00 11.21
C ILE A 131 19.26 9.36 12.10
N THR A 132 18.86 8.34 12.84
CA THR A 132 19.80 7.46 13.55
C THR A 132 19.84 6.12 12.81
N GLU A 133 21.03 5.66 12.45
CA GLU A 133 21.20 4.41 11.71
C GLU A 133 22.06 3.40 12.47
N THR A 134 21.64 2.13 12.39
CA THR A 134 22.43 0.95 12.75
C THR A 134 22.55 0.02 11.55
N SER A 135 23.17 -1.15 11.70
CA SER A 135 23.29 -2.13 10.61
C SER A 135 21.95 -2.71 10.15
N THR A 136 20.95 -2.80 11.04
CA THR A 136 19.67 -3.48 10.78
C THR A 136 18.44 -2.65 11.11
N LYS A 137 18.60 -1.46 11.69
CA LYS A 137 17.52 -0.57 12.09
C LYS A 137 17.84 0.88 11.78
N VAL A 138 16.84 1.66 11.35
CA VAL A 138 16.93 3.11 11.14
C VAL A 138 15.74 3.80 11.80
N ASP A 139 16.03 4.78 12.65
CA ASP A 139 15.01 5.64 13.27
C ASP A 139 14.93 6.96 12.48
N ILE A 140 13.74 7.25 11.94
CA ILE A 140 13.44 8.43 11.13
C ILE A 140 12.42 9.29 11.89
N PRO A 141 12.85 10.37 12.56
CA PRO A 141 11.91 11.21 13.27
C PRO A 141 11.06 12.04 12.31
N ALA A 142 9.84 12.43 12.71
CA ALA A 142 8.93 13.20 11.84
C ALA A 142 9.58 14.47 11.27
N LYS A 143 10.37 15.16 12.10
CA LYS A 143 11.15 16.37 11.75
C LYS A 143 12.27 16.13 10.72
N ALA A 144 12.61 14.89 10.41
CA ALA A 144 13.53 14.56 9.33
C ALA A 144 12.84 14.60 7.96
N VAL A 145 11.51 14.53 7.90
CA VAL A 145 10.76 14.60 6.64
C VAL A 145 10.75 16.03 6.10
N LYS A 146 11.34 16.20 4.92
CA LYS A 146 11.37 17.43 4.14
C LYS A 146 10.29 17.37 3.06
N ALA A 147 9.31 18.25 3.15
CA ALA A 147 8.24 18.40 2.17
C ALA A 147 7.84 19.87 2.02
N ALA A 148 6.91 20.16 1.12
CA ALA A 148 6.39 21.51 0.90
C ALA A 148 5.67 22.09 2.13
N VAL A 149 5.15 21.23 3.02
CA VAL A 149 4.61 21.60 4.33
C VAL A 149 5.48 21.00 5.43
N LYS A 150 5.48 21.63 6.61
CA LYS A 150 6.12 21.04 7.78
C LYS A 150 5.18 20.02 8.42
N PHE A 151 5.74 18.85 8.70
CA PHE A 151 5.09 17.82 9.49
C PHE A 151 5.60 17.86 10.93
N THR A 152 4.70 17.64 11.87
CA THR A 152 4.97 17.48 13.29
C THR A 152 4.88 16.01 13.68
N ASP A 153 5.30 15.68 14.89
CA ASP A 153 5.19 14.33 15.44
C ASP A 153 3.72 13.86 15.47
N SER A 154 2.76 14.77 15.60
CA SER A 154 1.33 14.44 15.53
C SER A 154 0.81 14.14 14.12
N ASP A 155 1.53 14.56 13.08
CA ASP A 155 1.10 14.32 11.69
C ASP A 155 1.63 12.99 11.14
N LEU A 156 2.89 12.65 11.41
CA LEU A 156 3.56 11.48 10.83
C LEU A 156 4.12 10.49 11.86
N GLY A 157 4.30 10.91 13.11
CA GLY A 157 5.05 10.14 14.10
C GLY A 157 6.53 9.98 13.75
N ASP A 158 7.28 9.44 14.71
CA ASP A 158 8.61 8.90 14.42
C ASP A 158 8.43 7.50 13.83
N ALA A 159 9.20 7.16 12.80
CA ALA A 159 9.13 5.86 12.15
C ALA A 159 10.39 5.05 12.42
N VAL A 160 10.21 3.75 12.66
CA VAL A 160 11.31 2.79 12.76
C VAL A 160 11.27 1.84 11.58
N LEU A 161 12.38 1.78 10.83
CA LEU A 161 12.56 0.78 9.79
C LEU A 161 13.54 -0.29 10.23
N GLU A 162 13.19 -1.55 9.96
CA GLU A 162 14.04 -2.71 10.19
C GLU A 162 14.31 -3.48 8.91
N LEU A 163 15.54 -3.96 8.76
CA LEU A 163 15.96 -4.82 7.66
C LEU A 163 15.60 -6.26 7.97
N ARG A 164 14.63 -6.81 7.22
CA ARG A 164 14.16 -8.19 7.36
C ARG A 164 14.29 -8.90 6.01
N ASN A 165 15.06 -9.99 5.98
CA ASN A 165 15.29 -10.79 4.77
C ASN A 165 15.78 -9.96 3.56
N GLY A 166 16.59 -8.92 3.79
CA GLY A 166 17.11 -8.05 2.73
C GLY A 166 16.18 -6.91 2.31
N THR A 167 14.98 -6.82 2.89
CA THR A 167 14.00 -5.75 2.60
C THR A 167 13.75 -4.89 3.85
N TRP A 168 13.63 -3.59 3.66
CA TRP A 168 13.29 -2.65 4.74
C TRP A 168 11.78 -2.56 4.91
N TYR A 169 11.32 -2.59 6.16
CA TYR A 169 9.92 -2.46 6.52
C TYR A 169 9.75 -1.46 7.65
N VAL A 170 8.62 -0.76 7.67
CA VAL A 170 8.20 0.03 8.84
C VAL A 170 7.66 -0.93 9.89
N THR A 171 8.17 -0.82 11.11
CA THR A 171 7.84 -1.71 12.24
C THR A 171 7.25 -0.98 13.43
N ASP A 172 7.41 0.34 13.47
CA ASP A 172 6.84 1.25 14.47
C ASP A 172 6.58 2.60 13.80
#